data_AF-A0AAE4BPH5-F1
#
_entry.id   AF-A0AAE4BPH5-F1
#
_cell.length_a   1.000
_cell.length_b   1.000
_cell.length_c   1.000
_cell.angle_alpha   90.00
_cell.angle_beta   90.00
_cell.angle_gamma   90.00
#
_symmetry.space_group_name_H-M   'P 1'
#
loop_
_entity.id
_entity.type
_entity.pdbx_description
1 polymer ?
#
loop_
_entity_poly.entity_id
_entity_poly.type
_entity_poly.pdbx_seq_one_letter_code
_entity_poly.pdbx_strand_id
1 'polypeptide(L)' 'MRLSSAFEVTAYIPGEGHNLQEHSVVLIRGGRVKDLPGVRYHIVRGSLDTQGVKDRNKSRSKYGTKKPKAGAAAGAKKK' A
#
# COMPACT_ATOMS: atom_id res chain seq x y z
N MET A 1 12.98 5.84 4.54
CA MET A 1 13.15 4.71 3.60
C MET A 1 14.31 5.01 2.68
N ARG A 2 15.17 4.03 2.39
CA ARG A 2 16.32 4.20 1.49
C ARG A 2 15.97 3.68 0.11
N LEU A 3 16.10 4.54 -0.90
CA LEU A 3 15.94 4.15 -2.30
C LEU A 3 17.15 3.35 -2.78
N SER A 4 16.96 2.57 -3.85
CA SER A 4 18.08 1.95 -4.58
C SER A 4 19.07 2.99 -5.11
N SER A 5 18.63 4.23 -5.32
CA SER A 5 19.46 5.39 -5.66
C SER A 5 20.21 6.00 -4.46
N ALA A 6 20.28 5.31 -3.33
CA ALA A 6 20.92 5.71 -2.08
C ALA A 6 20.31 6.91 -1.35
N PHE A 7 19.32 7.60 -1.92
CA PHE A 7 18.61 8.70 -1.25
C PHE A 7 17.67 8.20 -0.16
N GLU A 8 17.68 8.90 0.98
CA GLU A 8 16.71 8.70 2.04
C GLU A 8 15.50 9.58 1.84
N VAL A 9 14.32 8.95 1.85
CA VAL A 9 13.06 9.60 1.53
C VAL A 9 11.98 9.17 2.52
N THR A 10 11.14 10.13 2.89
CA THR A 10 9.87 9.91 3.60
C THR A 10 8.74 9.77 2.59
N ALA A 11 8.01 8.65 2.65
CA ALA A 11 6.89 8.36 1.76
C ALA A 11 5.60 8.12 2.55
N TYR A 12 4.48 8.51 1.95
CA TYR A 12 3.14 8.32 2.49
C TYR A 12 2.60 6.93 2.20
N ILE A 13 1.98 6.29 3.19
CA ILE A 13 1.27 5.02 3.03
C ILE A 13 -0.23 5.32 2.80
N PRO A 14 -0.77 5.05 1.60
CA PRO A 14 -2.18 5.33 1.32
C PRO A 14 -3.11 4.22 1.82
N GLY A 15 -4.21 4.63 2.46
CA GLY A 15 -5.29 3.74 2.90
C GLY A 15 -5.19 3.37 4.37
N GLU A 16 -6.06 2.45 4.79
CA GLU A 16 -6.17 2.01 6.18
C GLU A 16 -5.40 0.71 6.39
N GLY A 17 -4.58 0.67 7.44
CA GLY A 17 -3.79 -0.50 7.80
C GLY A 17 -2.60 -0.78 6.86
N HIS A 18 -1.50 -1.23 7.44
CA HIS A 18 -0.33 -1.71 6.70
C HIS A 18 0.37 -2.82 7.50
N ASN A 19 1.09 -3.68 6.80
CA ASN A 19 1.86 -4.80 7.37
C ASN A 19 3.36 -4.60 7.16
N LEU A 20 3.82 -3.34 7.04
CA LEU A 20 5.22 -3.04 6.75
C LEU A 20 6.03 -3.10 8.04
N GLN A 21 7.17 -3.76 7.96
CA GLN A 21 8.14 -3.88 9.03
C GLN A 21 9.45 -3.22 8.59
N GLU A 22 10.40 -3.14 9.51
CA GLU A 22 11.77 -2.76 9.18
C GLU A 22 12.31 -3.68 8.07
N HIS A 23 13.10 -3.11 7.16
CA HIS A 23 13.66 -3.80 5.97
C HIS A 23 12.68 -4.30 4.91
N SER A 24 11.36 -4.06 5.05
CA SER A 24 10.40 -4.38 3.98
C SER A 24 10.71 -3.60 2.70
N VAL A 25 10.70 -4.29 1.55
CA VAL A 25 10.97 -3.67 0.25
C VAL A 25 9.65 -3.20 -0.35
N VAL A 26 9.61 -1.92 -0.73
CA VAL A 26 8.38 -1.31 -1.28
C VAL A 26 8.66 -0.54 -2.55
N LEU A 27 7.63 -0.45 -3.39
CA LEU A 27 7.66 0.37 -4.60
C LEU A 27 7.08 1.76 -4.30
N ILE A 28 7.80 2.79 -4.73
CA ILE A 28 7.45 4.19 -4.48
C ILE A 28 7.02 4.85 -5.80
N ARG A 29 5.99 5.69 -5.72
CA ARG A 29 5.50 6.57 -6.81
C ARG A 29 5.58 8.03 -6.40
N GLY A 30 5.72 8.92 -7.39
CA GLY A 30 5.59 10.36 -7.16
C GLY A 30 4.19 10.75 -6.69
N GLY A 31 4.11 11.67 -5.73
CA GLY A 31 2.86 12.21 -5.23
C GLY A 31 3.08 13.03 -3.97
N ARG A 32 2.79 14.32 -4.01
CA ARG A 32 2.88 15.17 -2.81
C ARG A 32 1.59 15.05 -2.00
N VAL A 33 1.72 14.75 -0.72
CA VAL A 33 0.63 14.96 0.24
C VAL A 33 0.60 16.45 0.55
N LYS A 34 -0.54 17.10 0.30
CA LYS A 34 -0.67 18.56 0.47
C LYS A 34 -0.43 18.99 1.91
N ASP A 35 -0.87 18.16 2.86
CA ASP A 35 -0.92 18.48 4.28
C ASP A 35 0.39 18.19 5.02
N LEU A 36 1.29 17.41 4.42
CA LEU A 36 2.54 16.98 5.05
C LEU A 36 3.76 17.56 4.32
N PRO A 37 4.48 18.53 4.92
CA PRO A 37 5.72 19.03 4.35
C PRO A 37 6.79 17.91 4.34
N GLY A 38 7.57 17.83 3.28
CA GLY A 38 8.61 16.79 3.10
C GLY A 38 8.09 15.45 2.54
N VAL A 39 6.79 15.16 2.60
CA VAL A 39 6.21 13.91 2.09
C VAL A 39 5.80 14.05 0.62
N ARG A 40 6.77 13.85 -0.27
CA ARG A 40 6.64 14.05 -1.73
C ARG A 40 6.40 12.77 -2.53
N TYR A 41 6.31 11.64 -1.83
CA TYR A 41 6.22 10.32 -2.43
C TYR A 41 5.14 9.49 -1.76
N HIS A 42 4.49 8.61 -2.52
CA HIS A 42 3.51 7.65 -2.02
C HIS A 42 4.02 6.23 -2.25
N ILE A 43 3.69 5.33 -1.35
CA ILE A 43 3.93 3.90 -1.53
C ILE A 43 2.82 3.30 -2.41
N VAL A 44 3.21 2.53 -3.42
CA VAL A 44 2.29 1.75 -4.25
C VAL A 44 1.83 0.54 -3.44
N ARG A 45 0.52 0.30 -3.35
CA ARG A 45 -0.06 -0.85 -2.62
C ARG A 45 -0.23 -2.04 -3.56
N GLY A 46 -0.07 -3.25 -3.04
CA GLY A 46 -0.22 -4.50 -3.80
C GLY A 46 1.00 -4.83 -4.67
N SER A 47 2.16 -4.24 -4.35
CA SER A 47 3.43 -4.47 -5.03
C SER A 47 4.54 -4.71 -4.01
N LEU A 48 5.43 -5.67 -4.28
CA LEU A 48 6.45 -6.16 -3.34
C LEU A 48 5.81 -6.53 -1.99
N ASP A 49 6.38 -6.10 -0.86
CA ASP A 49 5.92 -6.49 0.47
C ASP A 49 4.67 -5.70 0.94
N THR A 50 4.19 -4.76 0.12
CA THR A 50 3.01 -3.95 0.45
C THR A 50 1.71 -4.71 0.15
N GLN A 51 1.03 -5.16 1.21
CA GLN A 51 -0.28 -5.79 1.04
C GLN A 51 -1.36 -4.78 0.64
N GLY A 52 -2.38 -5.23 -0.08
CA GLY A 52 -3.55 -4.40 -0.39
C GLY A 52 -4.33 -3.98 0.87
N VAL A 53 -5.23 -3.01 0.74
CA VAL A 53 -6.15 -2.66 1.84
C VAL A 53 -7.25 -3.72 1.92
N LYS A 54 -7.50 -4.25 3.13
CA LYS A 54 -8.54 -5.26 3.38
C LYS A 54 -9.93 -4.66 3.14
N ASP A 55 -10.85 -5.48 2.63
CA ASP A 55 -12.28 -5.16 2.46
C ASP A 55 -12.61 -3.91 1.60
N ARG A 56 -11.66 -3.46 0.78
CA ARG A 56 -11.85 -2.29 -0.10
C ARG A 56 -12.67 -2.66 -1.34
N ASN A 57 -13.95 -2.31 -1.33
CA ASN A 57 -14.87 -2.56 -2.45
C ASN A 57 -14.87 -1.47 -3.54
N LYS A 58 -14.42 -0.23 -3.21
CA LYS A 58 -14.34 0.92 -4.14
C LYS A 58 -12.90 1.37 -4.35
N SER A 59 -12.57 1.84 -5.56
CA SER A 59 -11.22 2.30 -5.96
C SER A 59 -10.10 1.29 -5.71
N ARG A 60 -10.43 -0.01 -5.83
CA ARG A 60 -9.56 -1.15 -5.53
C ARG A 60 -8.21 -1.16 -6.26
N SER A 61 -8.17 -0.61 -7.47
CA SER A 61 -6.94 -0.50 -8.28
C SER A 61 -5.88 0.39 -7.64
N LYS A 62 -6.28 1.43 -6.88
CA LYS A 62 -5.33 2.33 -6.21
C LYS A 62 -4.74 1.73 -4.94
N TYR A 63 -5.46 0.82 -4.29
CA TYR A 63 -5.12 0.25 -2.99
C TYR A 63 -4.71 -1.23 -3.05
N GLY A 64 -4.47 -1.77 -4.25
CA GLY A 64 -3.95 -3.13 -4.44
C GLY A 64 -4.93 -4.25 -4.06
N THR A 65 -6.23 -3.98 -4.06
CA THR A 65 -7.25 -4.98 -3.67
C THR A 65 -7.81 -5.68 -4.91
N LYS A 66 -7.83 -7.01 -4.92
CA LYS A 66 -8.37 -7.80 -6.05
C LYS A 66 -9.90 -7.72 -6.11
N LYS A 67 -10.48 -7.95 -7.29
CA LYS A 67 -11.94 -8.08 -7.42
C LYS A 67 -12.38 -9.32 -6.62
N PRO A 68 -13.36 -9.22 -5.71
CA PRO A 68 -13.99 -10.42 -5.17
C PRO A 68 -14.68 -11.16 -6.33
N LYS A 69 -14.42 -12.47 -6.45
CA LYS A 69 -15.05 -13.31 -7.47
C LYS A 69 -16.54 -13.45 -7.12
N ALA A 70 -17.43 -13.12 -8.06
CA ALA A 70 -18.87 -13.33 -7.88
C ALA A 70 -19.10 -14.85 -7.74
N GLY A 71 -19.46 -15.28 -6.52
CA GLY A 71 -19.67 -16.69 -6.17
C GLY A 71 -18.62 -17.33 -5.25
N ALA A 72 -17.51 -16.67 -4.93
CA ALA A 72 -16.57 -17.16 -3.90
C ALA A 72 -16.69 -16.34 -2.62
N ALA A 73 -17.84 -16.44 -1.96
CA ALA A 73 -17.93 -16.15 -0.53
C ALA A 73 -17.43 -17.39 0.23
N ALA A 74 -16.15 -17.44 0.61
CA ALA A 74 -15.63 -18.25 1.71
C ALA A 74 -14.10 -18.23 1.70
N GLY A 75 -13.51 -17.64 2.74
CA GLY A 75 -12.07 -17.69 2.97
C GLY A 75 -11.71 -17.02 4.29
N ALA A 76 -11.89 -17.77 5.38
CA ALA A 76 -11.35 -17.52 6.72
C ALA A 76 -12.02 -16.44 7.60
N LYS A 77 -13.18 -16.78 8.16
CA LYS A 77 -13.37 -16.69 9.63
C LYS A 77 -13.58 -18.11 10.13
N LYS A 78 -12.49 -18.79 10.51
CA LYS A 78 -12.56 -20.01 11.33
C LYS A 78 -12.00 -19.62 12.69
N LYS A 79 -12.84 -19.81 13.71
CA LYS A 79 -12.66 -19.64 15.17
C LYS A 79 -11.34 -19.04 15.64
#